data_AF-A0A1S8BI50-F1
#
_entry.id   AF-A0A1S8BI50-F1
#
_cell.length_a   1.000
_cell.length_b   1.000
_cell.length_c   1.000
_cell.angle_alpha   90.00
_cell.angle_beta   90.00
_cell.angle_gamma   90.00
#
_symmetry.space_group_name_H-M   'P 1'
#
loop_
_entity.id
_entity.type
_entity.pdbx_description
1 polymer ?
#
loop_
_entity_poly.entity_id
_entity_poly.type
_entity_poly.pdbx_seq_one_letter_code
_entity_poly.pdbx_strand_id
1 'polypeptide(L)'
;MWLPLPIRRYERVRTQPLANKQSSSDDVLDILLDQEGLEIDEPDRMEKDTPLHKAVRYVNALARDEWENGAHVVDILVDAGCDPRIRNKAKLRPFDLVDPRNAELRKMLQRAEFAMTAGGDVVEEDDDDGPTGSGSDSD
;
A
#
# COMPACT_ATOMS: atom_id res chain seq x y z
N MET A 1 6.81 -6.87 68.22
CA MET A 1 7.49 -7.81 67.31
C MET A 1 6.79 -7.71 65.97
N TRP A 2 7.53 -7.42 64.91
CA TRP A 2 7.01 -7.04 63.60
C TRP A 2 6.52 -8.28 62.84
N LEU A 3 5.32 -8.20 62.27
CA LEU A 3 4.79 -9.20 61.34
C LEU A 3 5.18 -8.78 59.90
N PRO A 4 5.77 -9.67 59.08
CA PRO A 4 6.04 -9.36 57.68
C PRO A 4 4.78 -9.58 56.83
N LEU A 5 4.38 -8.53 56.11
CA LEU A 5 3.30 -8.54 55.11
C LEU A 5 3.74 -9.21 53.79
N PRO A 6 2.81 -9.74 52.99
CA PRO A 6 3.11 -10.50 51.78
C PRO A 6 3.64 -9.62 50.64
N ILE A 7 4.68 -10.15 49.98
CA ILE A 7 5.40 -9.55 48.88
C ILE A 7 4.49 -9.59 47.64
N ARG A 8 3.77 -8.49 47.35
CA ARG A 8 3.13 -8.32 46.03
C ARG A 8 4.20 -7.99 45.01
N ARG A 9 4.59 -9.01 44.26
CA ARG A 9 5.47 -8.92 43.09
C ARG A 9 4.69 -8.24 41.96
N TYR A 10 4.70 -6.91 41.94
CA TYR A 10 4.24 -6.12 40.80
C TYR A 10 5.40 -6.04 39.80
N GLU A 11 5.58 -7.09 39.01
CA GLU A 11 6.66 -7.17 38.03
C GLU A 11 6.09 -6.98 36.63
N ARG A 12 6.12 -5.71 36.21
CA ARG A 12 6.38 -5.26 34.84
C ARG A 12 5.49 -5.91 33.77
N VAL A 13 4.38 -5.24 33.48
CA VAL A 13 3.76 -5.29 32.13
C VAL A 13 4.91 -5.02 31.16
N ARG A 14 5.36 -6.07 30.46
CA ARG A 14 6.27 -5.93 29.33
C ARG A 14 5.45 -5.22 28.26
N THR A 15 5.52 -3.90 28.25
CA THR A 15 5.35 -3.12 27.04
C THR A 15 6.28 -3.77 26.01
N GLN A 16 5.68 -4.41 25.02
CA GLN A 16 6.44 -4.93 23.90
C GLN A 16 7.20 -3.72 23.31
N PRO A 17 8.51 -3.84 23.05
CA PRO A 17 9.21 -2.82 22.32
C PRO A 17 8.55 -2.79 20.94
N LEU A 18 7.88 -1.69 20.60
CA LEU A 18 7.54 -1.33 19.23
C LEU A 18 8.87 -1.13 18.51
N ALA A 19 9.47 -2.25 18.11
CA ALA A 19 10.63 -2.28 17.28
C ALA A 19 10.18 -1.76 15.92
N ASN A 20 10.73 -0.60 15.57
CA ASN A 20 10.79 -0.08 14.21
C ASN A 20 9.54 0.62 13.66
N LYS A 21 9.13 1.73 14.30
CA LYS A 21 8.36 2.79 13.62
C LYS A 21 9.39 3.67 12.89
N GLN A 22 9.64 3.38 11.62
CA GLN A 22 10.47 4.23 10.77
C GLN A 22 9.86 5.65 10.70
N SER A 23 10.73 6.64 10.47
CA SER A 23 10.64 8.06 10.84
C SER A 23 9.34 8.81 10.53
N SER A 24 9.11 9.88 11.31
CA SER A 24 8.06 10.92 11.18
C SER A 24 7.71 11.44 9.77
N SER A 25 8.51 11.13 8.75
CA SER A 25 8.22 11.46 7.35
C SER A 25 7.15 10.54 6.74
N ASP A 26 7.11 9.27 7.13
CA ASP A 26 6.11 8.30 6.64
C ASP A 26 4.73 8.64 7.21
N ASP A 27 4.67 9.00 8.49
CA ASP A 27 3.44 9.50 9.13
C ASP A 27 2.89 10.77 8.45
N VAL A 28 3.76 11.61 7.88
CA VAL A 28 3.33 12.80 7.14
C VAL A 28 2.77 12.42 5.77
N LEU A 29 3.34 11.41 5.10
CA LEU A 29 2.80 10.91 3.83
C LEU A 29 1.39 10.35 4.02
N ASP A 30 1.16 9.54 5.06
CA ASP A 30 -0.17 9.00 5.35
C ASP A 30 -1.20 10.13 5.56
N ILE A 31 -0.87 11.12 6.39
CA ILE A 31 -1.75 12.28 6.65
C ILE A 31 -2.03 13.09 5.38
N LEU A 32 -1.05 13.22 4.48
CA LEU A 32 -1.24 13.93 3.21
C LEU A 32 -2.13 13.14 2.25
N LEU A 33 -1.99 11.82 2.22
CA LEU A 33 -2.78 10.95 1.34
C LEU A 33 -4.22 10.81 1.83
N ASP A 34 -4.49 10.97 3.12
CA ASP A 34 -5.83 10.96 3.72
C ASP A 34 -6.66 12.23 3.48
N GLN A 35 -6.17 13.19 2.69
CA GLN A 35 -6.89 14.45 2.43
C GLN A 35 -8.08 14.26 1.49
N GLU A 36 -9.25 14.78 1.89
CA GLU A 36 -10.45 14.77 1.05
C GLU A 36 -10.20 15.48 -0.30
N GLY A 37 -10.49 14.78 -1.39
CA GLY A 37 -10.37 15.30 -2.75
C GLY A 37 -8.96 15.22 -3.35
N LEU A 38 -8.01 14.54 -2.69
CA LEU A 38 -6.70 14.25 -3.28
C LEU A 38 -6.81 13.08 -4.27
N GLU A 39 -6.47 13.34 -5.54
CA GLU A 39 -6.36 12.32 -6.57
C GLU A 39 -4.99 11.63 -6.45
N ILE A 40 -5.00 10.39 -5.96
CA ILE A 40 -3.79 9.60 -5.67
C ILE A 40 -2.95 9.25 -6.92
N ASP A 41 -3.57 9.25 -8.10
CA ASP A 41 -2.94 8.82 -9.36
C ASP A 41 -2.89 9.92 -10.44
N GLU A 42 -3.20 11.18 -10.09
CA GLU A 42 -3.23 12.25 -11.08
C GLU A 42 -1.85 12.47 -11.71
N PRO A 43 -1.73 12.40 -13.06
CA PRO A 43 -0.46 12.57 -13.73
C PRO A 43 -0.09 14.05 -13.86
N ASP A 44 1.18 14.38 -13.68
CA ASP A 44 1.66 15.75 -13.78
C ASP A 44 1.35 16.40 -15.16
N ARG A 45 1.47 17.73 -15.22
CA ARG A 45 1.12 18.47 -16.45
C ARG A 45 2.13 18.31 -17.59
N MET A 46 3.39 18.00 -17.30
CA MET A 46 4.49 18.07 -18.28
C MET A 46 4.83 16.72 -18.90
N GLU A 47 5.17 15.76 -18.04
CA GLU A 47 5.62 14.41 -18.39
C GLU A 47 4.53 13.36 -18.19
N LYS A 48 3.41 13.74 -17.58
CA LYS A 48 2.32 12.84 -17.21
C LYS A 48 2.79 11.70 -16.30
N ASP A 49 3.80 11.99 -15.48
CA ASP A 49 4.25 11.09 -14.42
C ASP A 49 3.22 11.14 -13.27
N THR A 50 2.74 9.98 -12.84
CA THR A 50 1.97 9.83 -11.59
C THR A 50 2.89 9.94 -10.37
N PRO A 51 2.36 10.07 -9.13
CA PRO A 51 3.18 10.05 -7.92
C PRO A 51 4.13 8.85 -7.86
N LEU A 52 3.67 7.68 -8.30
CA LEU A 52 4.47 6.46 -8.34
C LEU A 52 5.66 6.53 -9.33
N HIS A 53 5.51 7.21 -10.46
CA HIS A 53 6.64 7.48 -11.37
C HIS A 53 7.70 8.36 -10.70
N LYS A 54 7.25 9.40 -9.97
CA LYS A 54 8.17 10.31 -9.25
C LYS A 54 8.90 9.59 -8.14
N ALA A 55 8.21 8.72 -7.39
CA ALA A 55 8.82 7.92 -6.34
C ALA A 55 9.91 7.00 -6.90
N VAL A 56 9.66 6.29 -8.02
CA VAL A 56 10.70 5.47 -8.66
C VAL A 56 11.91 6.30 -9.11
N ARG A 57 11.68 7.48 -9.69
CA ARG A 57 12.78 8.38 -10.07
C ARG A 57 13.58 8.87 -8.85
N TYR A 58 12.89 9.12 -7.74
CA TYR A 58 13.53 9.47 -6.47
C TYR A 58 14.42 8.32 -5.97
N VAL A 59 13.92 7.09 -5.91
CA VAL A 59 14.74 5.93 -5.49
C VAL A 59 15.96 5.74 -6.39
N ASN A 60 15.81 5.89 -7.71
CA ASN A 60 16.91 5.78 -8.65
C ASN A 60 18.00 6.86 -8.47
N ALA A 61 17.66 8.00 -7.86
CA ALA A 61 18.60 9.09 -7.59
C ALA A 61 19.37 8.91 -6.26
N LEU A 62 18.92 8.00 -5.39
CA LEU A 62 19.56 7.70 -4.11
C LEU A 62 20.80 6.81 -4.25
N ALA A 63 21.66 6.87 -3.23
CA ALA A 63 22.73 5.88 -3.08
C ALA A 63 22.13 4.48 -2.80
N ARG A 64 22.86 3.42 -3.15
CA ARG A 64 22.34 2.04 -3.07
C ARG A 64 21.99 1.60 -1.66
N ASP A 65 22.71 2.10 -0.68
CA ASP A 65 22.50 1.88 0.74
C ASP A 65 21.25 2.61 1.28
N GLU A 66 20.72 3.58 0.54
CA GLU A 66 19.49 4.32 0.87
C GLU A 66 18.26 3.82 0.09
N TRP A 67 18.44 2.85 -0.83
CA TRP A 67 17.33 2.33 -1.64
C TRP A 67 16.20 1.73 -0.82
N GLU A 68 16.49 1.17 0.35
CA GLU A 68 15.47 0.62 1.26
C GLU A 68 14.54 1.73 1.78
N ASN A 69 15.11 2.87 2.19
CA ASN A 69 14.34 4.03 2.63
C ASN A 69 13.47 4.59 1.48
N GLY A 70 14.04 4.67 0.27
CA GLY A 70 13.30 5.11 -0.90
C GLY A 70 12.19 4.14 -1.30
N ALA A 71 12.41 2.82 -1.16
CA ALA A 71 11.42 1.80 -1.47
C ALA A 71 10.20 1.89 -0.53
N HIS A 72 10.38 2.32 0.71
CA HIS A 72 9.27 2.51 1.64
C HIS A 72 8.27 3.57 1.16
N VAL A 73 8.74 4.66 0.54
CA VAL A 73 7.85 5.66 -0.09
C VAL A 73 7.01 5.05 -1.21
N VAL A 74 7.59 4.14 -1.99
CA VAL A 74 6.86 3.45 -3.06
C VAL A 74 5.81 2.50 -2.48
N ASP A 75 6.14 1.81 -1.38
CA ASP A 75 5.25 0.91 -0.65
C ASP A 75 4.01 1.66 -0.15
N ILE A 76 4.20 2.79 0.52
CA ILE A 76 3.10 3.65 1.02
C ILE A 76 2.18 4.10 -0.13
N LEU A 77 2.74 4.51 -1.26
CA LEU A 77 1.95 4.94 -2.42
C LEU A 77 1.15 3.78 -3.04
N VAL A 78 1.72 2.58 -3.09
CA VAL A 78 1.00 1.37 -3.55
C VAL A 78 -0.14 1.05 -2.60
N ASP A 79 0.10 1.08 -1.29
CA ASP A 79 -0.90 0.78 -0.26
C ASP A 79 -2.02 1.82 -0.24
N ALA A 80 -1.71 3.08 -0.55
CA ALA A 80 -2.70 4.14 -0.75
C ALA A 80 -3.54 3.98 -2.03
N GLY A 81 -3.24 2.98 -2.87
CA GLY A 81 -4.04 2.64 -4.06
C GLY A 81 -3.53 3.23 -5.37
N CYS A 82 -2.30 3.77 -5.43
CA CYS A 82 -1.76 4.27 -6.69
C CYS A 82 -1.61 3.14 -7.73
N ASP A 83 -2.21 3.28 -8.91
CA ASP A 83 -2.15 2.21 -9.93
C ASP A 83 -0.76 2.14 -10.61
N PRO A 84 0.00 1.04 -10.43
CA PRO A 84 1.32 0.85 -11.03
C PRO A 84 1.30 0.60 -12.55
N ARG A 85 0.12 0.46 -13.16
CA ARG A 85 -0.03 0.16 -14.59
C ARG A 85 -0.19 1.42 -15.44
N ILE A 86 -0.42 2.58 -14.82
CA ILE A 86 -0.56 3.85 -15.53
C ILE A 86 0.74 4.18 -16.28
N ARG A 87 0.59 4.69 -17.50
CA ARG A 87 1.71 5.06 -18.38
C ARG A 87 1.85 6.57 -18.45
N ASN A 88 3.08 7.05 -18.37
CA ASN A 88 3.40 8.46 -18.60
C ASN A 88 3.38 8.84 -20.09
N LYS A 89 3.75 10.09 -20.39
CA LYS A 89 3.81 10.62 -21.76
C LYS A 89 4.75 9.84 -22.68
N ALA A 90 5.81 9.25 -22.13
CA ALA A 90 6.75 8.38 -22.84
C ALA A 90 6.22 6.94 -23.01
N LYS A 91 4.99 6.65 -22.58
CA LYS A 91 4.35 5.34 -22.57
C LYS A 91 5.05 4.31 -21.66
N LEU A 92 5.80 4.79 -20.67
CA LEU A 92 6.49 3.96 -19.69
C LEU A 92 5.65 3.88 -18.43
N ARG A 93 5.61 2.71 -17.79
CA ARG A 93 5.06 2.51 -16.45
C ARG A 93 6.13 2.78 -15.39
N PRO A 94 5.78 2.96 -14.11
CA PRO A 94 6.75 3.05 -13.01
C PRO A 94 7.75 1.89 -13.02
N PHE A 95 7.28 0.64 -13.24
CA PHE A 95 8.14 -0.54 -13.33
C PHE A 95 9.21 -0.44 -14.42
N ASP A 96 8.87 0.18 -15.55
CA ASP A 96 9.76 0.32 -16.71
C ASP A 96 10.87 1.37 -16.44
N LEU A 97 10.70 2.23 -15.43
CA LEU A 97 11.67 3.25 -15.02
C LEU A 97 12.66 2.78 -13.95
N VAL A 98 12.41 1.65 -13.28
CA VAL A 98 13.23 1.18 -12.16
C VAL A 98 14.65 0.82 -12.63
N ASP A 99 15.67 1.23 -11.86
CA ASP A 99 17.05 0.77 -12.11
C ASP A 99 17.09 -0.78 -12.16
N PRO A 100 17.59 -1.41 -13.24
CA PRO A 100 17.66 -2.85 -13.37
C PRO A 100 18.39 -3.58 -12.22
N ARG A 101 19.27 -2.87 -11.49
CA ARG A 101 20.02 -3.40 -10.34
C ARG A 101 19.20 -3.41 -9.05
N ASN A 102 18.13 -2.63 -8.96
CA ASN A 102 17.24 -2.60 -7.81
C ASN A 102 16.17 -3.70 -7.94
N ALA A 103 16.59 -4.94 -7.71
CA ALA A 103 15.73 -6.11 -7.85
C ALA A 103 14.54 -6.09 -6.89
N GLU A 104 14.69 -5.50 -5.70
CA GLU A 104 13.63 -5.44 -4.70
C GLU A 104 12.51 -4.48 -5.10
N LEU A 105 12.85 -3.27 -5.56
CA LEU A 105 11.85 -2.32 -6.06
C LEU A 105 11.08 -2.88 -7.28
N ARG A 106 11.76 -3.64 -8.15
CA ARG A 106 11.12 -4.32 -9.29
C ARG A 106 10.11 -5.36 -8.81
N LYS A 107 10.47 -6.20 -7.83
CA LYS A 107 9.57 -7.22 -7.26
C LYS A 107 8.36 -6.58 -6.59
N MET A 108 8.56 -5.49 -5.86
CA MET A 108 7.49 -4.75 -5.18
C MET A 108 6.45 -4.25 -6.19
N LEU A 109 6.87 -3.52 -7.23
CA LEU A 109 5.96 -3.02 -8.26
C LEU A 109 5.30 -4.14 -9.05
N GLN A 110 6.01 -5.24 -9.33
CA GLN A 110 5.42 -6.40 -9.99
C GLN A 110 4.33 -7.07 -9.14
N ARG A 111 4.51 -7.15 -7.82
CA ARG A 111 3.49 -7.65 -6.89
C ARG A 111 2.29 -6.72 -6.83
N ALA A 112 2.52 -5.41 -6.80
CA ALA A 112 1.47 -4.41 -6.84
C ALA A 112 0.62 -4.52 -8.13
N GLU A 113 1.24 -4.65 -9.30
CA GLU A 113 0.54 -4.87 -10.57
C GLU A 113 -0.32 -6.14 -10.55
N PHE A 114 0.21 -7.21 -9.95
CA PHE A 114 -0.52 -8.47 -9.83
C PHE A 114 -1.71 -8.34 -8.88
N ALA A 115 -1.54 -7.71 -7.72
CA ALA A 115 -2.60 -7.49 -6.74
C ALA A 115 -3.76 -6.68 -7.33
N MET A 116 -3.46 -5.61 -8.07
CA MET A 116 -4.48 -4.77 -8.74
C MET A 116 -5.20 -5.49 -9.88
N THR A 117 -4.54 -6.45 -10.53
CA THR A 117 -5.18 -7.28 -11.57
C THR A 117 -6.05 -8.37 -10.96
N ALA A 118 -5.61 -9.00 -9.87
CA ALA A 118 -6.32 -10.08 -9.19
C ALA A 118 -7.51 -9.59 -8.35
N GLY A 119 -7.42 -8.38 -7.77
CA GLY A 119 -8.51 -7.79 -6.98
C GLY A 119 -9.74 -7.39 -7.79
N GLY A 120 -9.62 -7.28 -9.12
CA GLY A 120 -10.74 -6.96 -10.02
C GLY A 120 -11.57 -8.16 -10.50
N ASP A 121 -11.19 -9.38 -10.12
CA ASP A 121 -11.83 -10.64 -10.54
C ASP A 121 -12.68 -11.29 -9.42
N VAL A 122 -12.96 -10.57 -8.33
CA VAL A 122 -13.96 -11.00 -7.35
C VAL A 122 -15.33 -10.62 -7.90
N VAL A 123 -15.93 -11.53 -8.64
CA VAL A 123 -17.37 -11.49 -8.93
C VAL A 123 -18.08 -11.58 -7.58
N GLU A 124 -18.71 -10.50 -7.13
CA GLU A 124 -19.79 -10.62 -6.14
C GLU A 124 -20.84 -11.51 -6.81
N GLU A 125 -21.00 -12.73 -6.30
CA GLU A 125 -22.19 -13.53 -6.58
C GLU A 125 -23.36 -12.70 -6.04
N ASP A 126 -24.01 -11.96 -6.94
CA ASP A 126 -25.24 -11.22 -6.70
C ASP A 126 -26.30 -12.26 -6.32
N ASP A 127 -26.36 -12.58 -5.03
CA ASP A 127 -27.35 -13.46 -4.42
C ASP A 127 -28.67 -12.68 -4.28
N ASP A 128 -29.20 -12.21 -5.41
CA ASP A 128 -30.54 -11.64 -5.52
C ASP A 128 -31.25 -12.13 -6.78
N ASP A 129 -32.00 -13.22 -6.63
CA ASP A 129 -33.27 -13.32 -7.35
C ASP A 129 -34.37 -13.81 -6.39
N GLY A 130 -35.20 -12.84 -6.00
CA GLY A 130 -36.31 -12.99 -5.07
C GLY A 130 -37.47 -13.89 -5.57
N PRO A 131 -38.60 -13.89 -4.84
CA PRO A 131 -39.65 -14.89 -5.01
C PRO A 131 -40.52 -14.58 -6.23
N THR A 132 -40.38 -15.35 -7.31
CA THR A 132 -41.33 -15.32 -8.43
C THR A 132 -42.35 -16.43 -8.27
N GLY A 133 -43.61 -16.02 -8.07
CA GLY A 133 -44.72 -16.91 -7.82
C GLY A 133 -45.36 -17.50 -9.08
N SER A 134 -46.08 -18.60 -8.82
CA SER A 134 -47.34 -19.05 -9.44
C SER A 134 -47.35 -19.49 -10.92
N GLY A 135 -47.73 -20.76 -11.14
CA GLY A 135 -48.53 -21.14 -12.32
C GLY A 135 -48.30 -22.53 -12.92
N SER A 136 -49.22 -23.46 -12.61
CA SER A 136 -49.92 -24.38 -13.55
C SER A 136 -49.91 -25.88 -13.20
N ASP A 137 -51.14 -26.39 -13.10
CA ASP A 137 -51.64 -27.76 -13.11
C ASP A 137 -50.94 -28.75 -14.06
N SER A 138 -50.93 -30.04 -13.67
CA SER A 138 -51.22 -31.18 -14.56
C SER A 138 -51.45 -32.50 -13.79
N ASP A 139 -52.67 -33.04 -13.97
CA ASP A 139 -53.25 -34.40 -13.79
C ASP A 139 -53.27 -35.12 -12.43
#